data_AF-A0A941VL15-F1
#
_entry.id   AF-A0A941VL15-F1
#
_cell.length_a   1.000
_cell.length_b   1.000
_cell.length_c   1.000
_cell.angle_alpha   90.00
_cell.angle_beta   90.00
_cell.angle_gamma   90.00
#
_symmetry.space_group_name_H-M   'P 1'
#
loop_
_entity.id
_entity.type
_entity.pdbx_description
1 polymer ?
#
loop_
_entity_poly.entity_id
_entity_poly.type
_entity_poly.pdbx_seq_one_letter_code
_entity_poly.pdbx_strand_id
1 'polypeptide(L)'
;MATMSDDLLQDTEFLTSLRRDMLRFADLQLRNRAQAEDAVQEALAGALAGREKFASRASLRTWVLGILKNKIVDVLRGRVREQPVADAGEDGDLDAYFDHRAHWGEETRPSEWLTPQQAMESKRFWEVLEACLYRLPEACARV
;
A
#
# COMPACT_ATOMS: atom_id res chain seq x y z
N MET A 1 -4.61 -2.19 -31.77
CA MET A 1 -5.44 -1.74 -30.62
C MET A 1 -4.64 -1.65 -29.31
N ALA A 2 -3.30 -1.57 -29.37
CA ALA A 2 -2.38 -1.45 -28.22
C ALA A 2 -1.83 -0.01 -28.03
N THR A 3 -2.27 0.94 -28.87
CA THR A 3 -1.71 2.30 -28.96
C THR A 3 -2.22 3.27 -27.90
N MET A 4 -3.44 3.10 -27.38
CA MET A 4 -4.03 4.04 -26.40
C MET A 4 -3.40 3.94 -25.01
N SER A 5 -2.96 2.75 -24.59
CA SER A 5 -2.25 2.54 -23.33
C SER A 5 -0.76 2.85 -23.41
N ASP A 6 -0.16 2.73 -24.60
CA ASP A 6 1.22 3.13 -24.88
C ASP A 6 1.40 4.65 -24.76
N ASP A 7 0.41 5.41 -25.24
CA ASP A 7 0.38 6.88 -25.20
C ASP A 7 0.29 7.42 -23.76
N LEU A 8 -0.51 6.80 -22.89
CA LEU A 8 -0.68 7.23 -21.50
C LEU A 8 0.53 6.99 -20.60
N LEU A 9 1.36 5.96 -20.89
CA LEU A 9 2.64 5.76 -20.20
C LEU A 9 3.76 6.62 -20.80
N GLN A 10 3.56 7.24 -21.96
CA GLN A 10 4.48 8.22 -22.54
C GLN A 10 4.12 9.65 -22.15
N ASP A 11 2.87 9.89 -21.75
CA ASP A 11 2.43 11.17 -21.19
C ASP A 11 3.13 11.48 -19.85
N THR A 12 4.07 12.43 -19.93
CA THR A 12 4.86 12.90 -18.79
C THR A 12 4.02 13.59 -17.71
N GLU A 13 2.92 14.25 -18.06
CA GLU A 13 2.07 14.94 -17.09
C GLU A 13 1.26 13.93 -16.28
N PHE A 14 0.66 12.96 -16.96
CA PHE A 14 0.00 11.83 -16.33
C PHE A 14 0.95 11.05 -15.41
N LEU A 15 2.14 10.68 -15.88
CA LEU A 15 3.12 9.95 -15.05
C LEU A 15 3.57 10.75 -13.84
N THR A 16 3.76 12.07 -13.97
CA THR A 16 4.17 12.92 -12.87
C THR A 16 3.09 13.00 -11.79
N SER A 17 1.82 13.14 -12.19
CA SER A 17 0.70 13.12 -11.26
C SER A 17 0.55 11.75 -10.59
N LEU A 18 0.60 10.67 -11.37
CA LEU A 18 0.51 9.30 -10.86
C LEU A 18 1.63 8.99 -9.86
N ARG A 19 2.88 9.34 -10.18
CA ARG A 19 4.02 9.19 -9.27
C ARG A 19 3.81 9.94 -7.96
N ARG A 20 3.29 11.16 -8.00
CA ARG A 20 3.01 11.97 -6.80
C ARG A 20 2.02 11.25 -5.89
N ASP A 21 0.94 10.71 -6.46
CA ASP A 21 -0.10 10.02 -5.69
C ASP A 21 0.40 8.68 -5.14
N MET A 22 1.17 7.95 -5.93
CA MET A 22 1.86 6.72 -5.50
C MET A 22 2.83 6.97 -4.35
N LEU A 23 3.61 8.05 -4.40
CA LEU A 23 4.55 8.42 -3.31
C LEU A 23 3.80 8.76 -2.03
N ARG A 24 2.74 9.58 -2.10
CA ARG A 24 1.90 9.88 -0.93
C ARG A 24 1.34 8.61 -0.30
N PHE A 25 0.86 7.69 -1.12
CA PHE A 25 0.34 6.41 -0.64
C PHE A 25 1.43 5.54 -0.02
N ALA A 26 2.59 5.40 -0.66
CA ALA A 26 3.70 4.59 -0.17
C ALA A 26 4.32 5.16 1.12
N ASP A 27 4.45 6.49 1.23
CA ASP A 27 4.94 7.17 2.43
C ASP A 27 4.04 6.88 3.65
N LEU A 28 2.71 6.89 3.47
CA LEU A 28 1.75 6.56 4.54
C LEU A 28 1.89 5.11 5.03
N GLN A 29 2.22 4.17 4.14
CA GLN A 29 2.30 2.74 4.46
C GLN A 29 3.67 2.35 5.03
N LEU A 30 4.76 2.87 4.45
CA LEU A 30 6.11 2.45 4.80
C LEU A 30 6.73 3.32 5.88
N ARG A 31 6.33 4.58 6.06
CA ARG A 31 6.94 5.51 7.04
C ARG A 31 8.47 5.62 6.89
N ASN A 32 8.99 5.32 5.71
CA ASN A 32 10.40 5.44 5.34
C ASN A 32 10.43 5.98 3.92
N ARG A 33 10.88 7.23 3.79
CA ARG A 33 10.90 7.98 2.53
C ARG A 33 11.69 7.26 1.43
N ALA A 34 12.86 6.70 1.77
CA ALA A 34 13.70 6.01 0.81
C ALA A 34 13.02 4.74 0.29
N GLN A 35 12.47 3.92 1.19
CA GLN A 35 11.76 2.69 0.79
C GLN A 35 10.46 2.98 0.03
N ALA A 36 9.79 4.10 0.32
CA ALA A 36 8.64 4.56 -0.44
C ALA A 36 9.03 4.97 -1.86
N GLU A 37 10.12 5.72 -2.03
CA GLU A 37 10.64 6.07 -3.35
C GLU A 37 11.04 4.86 -4.16
N ASP A 38 11.75 3.91 -3.56
CA ASP A 38 12.15 2.67 -4.21
C ASP A 38 10.94 1.83 -4.64
N ALA A 39 9.96 1.64 -3.75
CA ALA A 39 8.75 0.88 -4.06
C ALA A 39 7.95 1.49 -5.23
N VAL A 40 7.87 2.83 -5.29
CA VAL A 40 7.21 3.53 -6.40
C VAL A 40 7.99 3.39 -7.71
N GLN A 41 9.32 3.52 -7.67
CA GLN A 41 10.16 3.34 -8.85
C GLN A 41 10.05 1.92 -9.40
N GLU A 42 10.12 0.91 -8.54
CA GLU A 42 9.97 -0.49 -8.93
C GLU A 42 8.58 -0.78 -9.51
N ALA A 43 7.52 -0.16 -8.95
CA ALA A 43 6.17 -0.34 -9.47
C ALA A 43 6.00 0.28 -10.86
N LEU A 44 6.55 1.47 -11.09
CA LEU A 44 6.55 2.11 -12.42
C LEU A 44 7.39 1.32 -13.43
N ALA A 45 8.56 0.84 -13.04
CA ALA A 45 9.41 0.00 -13.88
C ALA A 45 8.70 -1.33 -14.21
N GLY A 46 8.06 -1.96 -13.23
CA GLY A 46 7.26 -3.17 -13.41
C GLY A 46 6.06 -2.96 -14.32
N ALA A 47 5.39 -1.80 -14.22
CA ALA A 47 4.31 -1.43 -15.12
C ALA A 47 4.80 -1.26 -16.57
N LEU A 48 5.95 -0.61 -16.77
CA LEU A 48 6.53 -0.42 -18.10
C LEU A 48 6.97 -1.75 -18.75
N ALA A 49 7.56 -2.65 -17.95
CA ALA A 49 7.95 -3.99 -18.38
C ALA A 49 6.73 -4.90 -18.63
N GLY A 50 5.68 -4.76 -17.84
CA GLY A 50 4.45 -5.55 -17.90
C GLY A 50 3.39 -5.00 -18.85
N ARG A 51 3.67 -3.92 -19.58
CA ARG A 51 2.67 -3.17 -20.38
C ARG A 51 1.88 -4.04 -21.37
N GLU A 52 2.52 -5.05 -21.96
CA GLU A 52 1.86 -5.95 -22.92
C GLU A 52 0.82 -6.87 -22.27
N LYS A 53 0.93 -7.09 -20.95
CA LYS A 53 -0.01 -7.89 -20.16
C LYS A 53 -1.20 -7.07 -19.66
N PHE A 54 -1.18 -5.74 -19.84
CA PHE A 54 -2.29 -4.88 -19.45
C PHE A 54 -3.47 -5.08 -20.42
N ALA A 55 -4.42 -5.90 -20.00
CA ALA A 55 -5.58 -6.27 -20.82
C ALA A 55 -6.68 -5.18 -20.90
N SER A 56 -6.41 -3.93 -20.48
CA SER A 56 -7.35 -2.80 -20.44
C SER A 56 -8.69 -3.08 -19.74
N ARG A 57 -8.75 -4.11 -18.88
CA ARG A 57 -9.94 -4.48 -18.09
C ARG A 57 -10.14 -3.60 -16.85
N ALA A 58 -9.14 -2.82 -16.50
CA ALA A 58 -9.13 -1.84 -15.42
C ALA A 58 -8.42 -0.58 -15.92
N SER A 59 -8.58 0.56 -15.24
CA SER A 59 -7.82 1.76 -15.57
C SER A 59 -6.31 1.52 -15.39
N LEU A 60 -5.48 2.20 -16.18
CA LEU A 60 -4.02 2.13 -16.06
C LEU A 60 -3.57 2.47 -14.63
N ARG A 61 -4.18 3.51 -14.04
CA ARG A 61 -3.96 3.94 -12.66
C ARG A 61 -4.24 2.82 -11.65
N THR A 62 -5.38 2.16 -11.76
CA THR A 62 -5.75 1.03 -10.87
C THR A 62 -4.75 -0.12 -10.99
N TRP A 63 -4.32 -0.43 -12.22
CA TRP A 63 -3.36 -1.50 -12.46
C TRP A 63 -1.99 -1.20 -11.85
N VAL A 64 -1.46 0.01 -12.06
CA VAL A 64 -0.17 0.44 -11.47
C VAL A 64 -0.23 0.49 -9.95
N LEU A 65 -1.34 0.97 -9.36
CA LEU A 65 -1.54 0.94 -7.90
C LEU A 65 -1.59 -0.49 -7.35
N GLY A 66 -2.13 -1.45 -8.11
CA GLY A 66 -2.08 -2.87 -7.76
C GLY A 66 -0.64 -3.41 -7.70
N ILE A 67 0.20 -3.01 -8.66
CA ILE A 67 1.64 -3.37 -8.66
C ILE A 67 2.33 -2.75 -7.44
N LEU A 68 2.11 -1.46 -7.16
CA LEU A 68 2.67 -0.76 -6.01
C LEU A 68 2.30 -1.43 -4.69
N LYS A 69 1.04 -1.83 -4.54
CA LYS A 69 0.58 -2.52 -3.34
C LYS A 69 1.36 -3.82 -3.11
N ASN A 70 1.59 -4.62 -4.15
CA ASN A 70 2.38 -5.84 -4.02
C ASN A 70 3.80 -5.52 -3.55
N LYS A 71 4.43 -4.47 -4.12
CA LYS A 71 5.76 -4.00 -3.69
C LYS A 71 5.79 -3.56 -2.23
N ILE A 72 4.81 -2.79 -1.77
CA ILE A 72 4.70 -2.39 -0.36
C ILE A 72 4.56 -3.61 0.54
N VAL A 73 3.72 -4.59 0.18
CA VAL A 73 3.54 -5.83 0.96
C VAL A 73 4.84 -6.61 1.04
N ASP A 74 5.61 -6.70 -0.05
CA ASP A 74 6.90 -7.37 -0.07
C ASP A 74 7.92 -6.68 0.86
N VAL A 75 7.99 -5.35 0.83
CA VAL A 75 8.84 -4.55 1.75
C VAL A 75 8.44 -4.79 3.22
N LEU A 76 7.14 -4.75 3.53
CA LEU A 76 6.65 -4.98 4.89
C LEU A 76 6.94 -6.42 5.37
N ARG A 77 6.81 -7.42 4.51
CA ARG A 77 7.19 -8.81 4.81
C ARG A 77 8.68 -8.95 5.09
N GLY A 78 9.52 -8.22 4.37
CA GLY A 78 10.97 -8.14 4.63
C GLY A 78 11.26 -7.60 6.03
N ARG A 79 10.62 -6.49 6.41
CA ARG A 79 10.80 -5.88 7.75
C ARG A 79 10.46 -6.82 8.91
N VAL A 80 9.36 -7.56 8.80
CA VAL A 80 8.97 -8.54 9.84
C VAL A 80 10.02 -9.65 9.98
N ARG A 81 10.68 -10.02 8.89
CA ARG A 81 11.73 -11.04 8.90
C ARG A 81 13.09 -10.50 9.36
N GLU A 82 13.34 -9.21 9.16
CA GLU A 82 14.61 -8.54 9.48
C GLU A 82 14.65 -7.90 10.87
N GLN A 83 13.51 -7.68 11.53
CA GLN A 83 13.48 -7.32 12.94
C GLN A 83 13.91 -8.54 13.77
N PRO A 84 15.08 -8.51 14.44
CA PRO A 84 15.28 -9.37 15.59
C PRO A 84 14.24 -8.94 16.64
N VAL A 85 13.68 -9.90 17.37
CA VAL A 85 12.82 -9.63 18.54
C VAL A 85 13.64 -8.80 19.55
N ALA A 86 13.59 -7.48 19.41
CA ALA A 86 14.33 -6.53 20.24
C ALA A 86 13.60 -5.19 20.18
N ASP A 87 12.47 -5.10 20.89
CA ASP A 87 12.33 -4.22 22.05
C ASP A 87 10.94 -4.44 22.66
N ALA A 88 10.84 -5.39 23.60
CA ALA A 88 9.67 -5.54 24.48
C ALA A 88 9.70 -4.47 25.59
N GLY A 89 9.95 -3.23 25.21
CA GLY A 89 10.24 -2.11 26.13
C GLY A 89 9.08 -1.14 26.33
N GLU A 90 8.08 -1.14 25.44
CA GLU A 90 6.93 -0.21 25.50
C GLU A 90 5.59 -0.90 25.21
N ASP A 91 5.52 -2.21 25.45
CA ASP A 91 4.28 -2.97 25.36
C ASP A 91 3.52 -2.85 26.69
N GLY A 92 2.66 -1.83 26.78
CA GLY A 92 1.72 -1.70 27.88
C GLY A 92 0.90 -2.99 28.04
N ASP A 93 1.01 -3.62 29.21
CA ASP A 93 0.29 -4.81 29.70
C ASP A 93 -0.37 -5.67 28.61
N LEU A 94 0.43 -6.17 27.65
CA LEU A 94 -0.06 -7.04 26.58
C LEU A 94 -0.68 -8.34 27.14
N ASP A 95 -0.27 -8.73 28.34
CA ASP A 95 -0.81 -9.87 29.08
C ASP A 95 -2.32 -9.73 29.34
N ALA A 96 -2.88 -8.51 29.33
CA ALA A 96 -4.32 -8.28 29.46
C ALA A 96 -5.14 -8.74 28.23
N TYR A 97 -4.51 -8.95 27.07
CA TYR A 97 -5.19 -9.38 25.84
C TYR A 97 -5.23 -10.90 25.65
N PHE A 98 -4.45 -11.65 26.44
CA PHE A 98 -4.31 -13.09 26.33
C PHE A 98 -4.95 -13.82 27.54
N ASP A 99 -5.49 -15.01 27.30
CA ASP A 99 -5.93 -15.90 28.36
C ASP A 99 -4.74 -16.59 29.05
N HIS A 100 -5.00 -17.32 30.14
CA HIS A 100 -3.96 -18.08 30.88
C HIS A 100 -3.24 -19.16 30.04
N ARG A 101 -3.67 -19.40 28.80
CA ARG A 101 -3.07 -20.35 27.85
C ARG A 101 -2.38 -19.64 26.69
N ALA A 102 -2.18 -18.32 26.78
CA ALA A 102 -1.60 -17.47 25.75
C ALA A 102 -2.38 -17.44 24.43
N HIS A 103 -3.71 -17.64 24.48
CA HIS A 103 -4.61 -17.41 23.36
C HIS A 103 -5.30 -16.05 23.50
N TRP A 104 -5.73 -15.47 22.38
CA TRP A 104 -6.56 -14.25 22.40
C TRP A 104 -7.80 -14.47 23.27
N GLY A 105 -8.07 -13.55 24.19
CA GLY A 105 -9.33 -13.53 24.92
C GLY A 105 -10.52 -13.49 23.94
N GLU A 106 -11.62 -14.15 24.30
CA GLU A 106 -12.79 -14.28 23.42
C GLU A 106 -13.38 -12.91 23.02
N GLU A 107 -13.23 -11.89 23.87
CA GLU A 107 -13.68 -10.52 23.65
C GLU A 107 -12.64 -9.64 22.92
N THR A 108 -11.36 -10.01 22.94
CA THR A 108 -10.25 -9.22 22.37
C THR A 108 -9.74 -9.77 21.05
N ARG A 109 -10.32 -10.87 20.55
CA ARG A 109 -9.92 -11.49 19.28
C ARG A 109 -10.11 -10.52 18.11
N PRO A 110 -9.06 -10.21 17.34
CA PRO A 110 -9.18 -9.38 16.16
C PRO A 110 -10.15 -9.98 15.15
N SER A 111 -10.98 -9.13 14.53
CA SER A 111 -11.83 -9.51 13.40
C SER A 111 -10.98 -10.13 12.28
N GLU A 112 -11.52 -11.08 11.53
CA GLU A 112 -10.80 -11.79 10.47
C GLU A 112 -10.17 -10.81 9.47
N TRP A 113 -8.85 -10.90 9.29
CA TRP A 113 -8.11 -9.96 8.45
C TRP A 113 -8.48 -10.22 6.98
N LEU A 114 -8.95 -9.18 6.29
CA LEU A 114 -9.25 -9.28 4.87
C LEU A 114 -7.99 -9.65 4.09
N THR A 115 -8.12 -10.58 3.14
CA THR A 115 -7.02 -10.86 2.22
C THR A 115 -6.76 -9.63 1.33
N PRO A 116 -5.51 -9.42 0.85
CA PRO A 116 -5.18 -8.29 -0.01
C PRO A 116 -6.10 -8.17 -1.23
N GLN A 117 -6.55 -9.28 -1.79
CA GLN A 117 -7.47 -9.36 -2.92
C GLN A 117 -8.88 -8.86 -2.53
N GLN A 118 -9.43 -9.34 -1.40
CA GLN A 118 -10.75 -8.92 -0.90
C GLN A 118 -10.79 -7.43 -0.50
N ALA A 119 -9.68 -6.90 0.03
CA ALA A 119 -9.57 -5.48 0.35
C ALA A 119 -9.57 -4.57 -0.89
N MET A 120 -9.09 -5.07 -2.05
CA MET A 120 -9.06 -4.31 -3.31
C MET A 120 -10.40 -4.29 -4.05
N GLU A 121 -11.24 -5.30 -3.86
CA GLU A 121 -12.57 -5.41 -4.48
C GLU A 121 -13.64 -4.58 -3.76
N SER A 122 -13.34 -4.10 -2.54
CA SER A 122 -14.28 -3.28 -1.77
C SER A 122 -14.35 -1.86 -2.33
N LYS A 123 -15.46 -1.54 -3.00
CA LYS A 123 -15.77 -0.19 -3.49
C LYS A 123 -15.69 0.86 -2.38
N ARG A 124 -16.05 0.50 -1.14
CA ARG A 124 -15.93 1.35 0.05
C ARG A 124 -14.48 1.68 0.42
N PHE A 125 -13.53 0.78 0.17
CA PHE A 125 -12.12 1.06 0.42
C PHE A 125 -11.62 2.20 -0.47
N TRP A 126 -11.97 2.16 -1.75
CA TRP A 126 -11.62 3.22 -2.71
C TRP A 126 -12.34 4.52 -2.40
N GLU A 127 -13.61 4.49 -1.98
CA GLU A 127 -14.34 5.69 -1.55
C GLU A 127 -13.68 6.36 -0.32
N VAL A 128 -13.23 5.57 0.66
CA VAL A 128 -12.54 6.09 1.85
C VAL A 128 -11.13 6.58 1.50
N LEU A 129 -10.39 5.85 0.67
CA LEU A 129 -9.07 6.26 0.19
C LEU A 129 -9.13 7.56 -0.61
N GLU A 130 -10.09 7.66 -1.52
CA GLU A 130 -10.33 8.84 -2.34
C GLU A 130 -10.78 10.03 -1.47
N ALA A 131 -11.67 9.80 -0.49
CA ALA A 131 -12.04 10.82 0.48
C ALA A 131 -10.84 11.30 1.32
N CYS A 132 -9.94 10.41 1.74
CA CYS A 132 -8.71 10.78 2.45
C CYS A 132 -7.74 11.55 1.56
N LEU A 133 -7.61 11.17 0.28
CA LEU A 133 -6.76 11.87 -0.69
C LEU A 133 -7.28 13.29 -1.00
N TYR A 134 -8.60 13.48 -1.13
CA TYR A 134 -9.21 14.78 -1.42
C TYR A 134 -9.50 15.65 -0.18
N ARG A 135 -9.45 15.08 1.03
CA ARG A 135 -9.61 15.83 2.30
C ARG A 135 -8.33 15.95 3.11
N LEU A 136 -7.15 15.69 2.54
CA LEU A 136 -5.91 15.90 3.28
C LEU A 136 -5.78 17.40 3.62
N PRO A 137 -5.86 17.81 4.90
CA PRO A 137 -5.54 19.18 5.29
C PRO A 137 -4.05 19.38 5.07
N GLU A 138 -3.60 20.61 4.79
CA GLU A 138 -2.19 20.96 4.54
C GLU A 138 -1.23 20.60 5.71
N ALA A 139 -1.75 20.11 6.84
CA ALA A 139 -1.04 19.91 8.09
C ALA A 139 -0.38 18.52 8.29
N CYS A 140 -0.50 17.54 7.39
CA CYS A 140 0.21 16.26 7.53
C CYS A 140 1.69 16.31 7.07
N ALA A 141 2.36 17.45 7.27
CA ALA A 141 3.78 17.67 6.99
C ALA A 141 4.58 18.06 8.25
N ARG A 142 4.07 17.74 9.45
CA ARG A 142 4.79 18.01 10.69
C ARG A 142 4.52 16.94 11.73
N VAL A 143 5.43 15.97 11.78
CA VAL A 143 6.24 15.52 12.93
C VAL A 143 7.04 14.31 12.45
#